data_AF-A0A439R4J3-F1
#
_entry.id   AF-A0A439R4J3-F1
#
_cell.length_a   1.000
_cell.length_b   1.000
_cell.length_c   1.000
_cell.angle_alpha   90.00
_cell.angle_beta   90.00
_cell.angle_gamma   90.00
#
_symmetry.space_group_name_H-M   'P 1'
#
loop_
_entity.id
_entity.type
_entity.pdbx_description
1 polymer ?
#
loop_
_entity_poly.entity_id
_entity_poly.type
_entity_poly.pdbx_seq_one_letter_code
_entity_poly.pdbx_strand_id
1 'polypeptide(L)'
;PMAAQHRWFAAVLRGHYGYYGRPHNYPALNGFHRQMRRMWLRCLRRRSQKSRRMGWSEFETLTARFPLPTPRITRTWAQARI
;
A
#
# COMPACT_ATOMS: atom_id res chain seq x y z
N PRO A 1 -13.44 -3.55 -11.54
CA PRO A 1 -13.55 -2.70 -10.31
C PRO A 1 -12.44 -2.91 -9.26
N MET A 2 -12.12 -4.16 -8.87
CA MET A 2 -11.05 -4.44 -7.89
C MET A 2 -9.65 -4.21 -8.47
N ALA A 3 -9.39 -4.66 -9.69
CA ALA A 3 -8.12 -4.40 -10.38
C ALA A 3 -7.83 -2.90 -10.54
N ALA A 4 -8.84 -2.07 -10.80
CA ALA A 4 -8.68 -0.62 -10.89
C ALA A 4 -8.31 0.01 -9.54
N GLN A 5 -8.96 -0.42 -8.45
CA GLN A 5 -8.60 0.02 -7.09
C GLN A 5 -7.17 -0.40 -6.75
N HIS A 6 -6.83 -1.66 -7.00
CA HIS A 6 -5.48 -2.18 -6.79
C HIS A 6 -4.43 -1.37 -7.56
N ARG A 7 -4.67 -1.08 -8.85
CA ARG A 7 -3.77 -0.24 -9.67
C ARG A 7 -3.57 1.14 -9.06
N TRP A 8 -4.63 1.77 -8.56
CA TRP A 8 -4.55 3.08 -7.91
C TRP A 8 -3.72 3.04 -6.62
N PHE A 9 -4.05 2.13 -5.69
CA PHE A 9 -3.28 1.98 -4.43
C PHE A 9 -1.81 1.64 -4.70
N ALA A 10 -1.56 0.76 -5.68
CA ALA A 10 -0.21 0.39 -6.07
C ALA A 10 0.56 1.57 -6.69
N ALA A 11 -0.09 2.42 -7.48
CA ALA A 11 0.53 3.63 -8.04
C ALA A 11 0.91 4.63 -6.93
N VAL A 12 0.01 4.87 -5.98
CA VAL A 12 0.28 5.73 -4.81
C VAL A 12 1.47 5.22 -4.00
N LEU A 13 1.51 3.92 -3.69
CA LEU A 13 2.61 3.32 -2.94
C LEU A 13 3.93 3.44 -3.70
N ARG A 14 3.96 3.13 -5.00
CA ARG A 14 5.17 3.27 -5.83
C ARG A 14 5.68 4.71 -5.86
N GLY A 15 4.79 5.69 -6.03
CA GLY A 15 5.15 7.11 -6.00
C GLY A 15 5.74 7.52 -4.65
N HIS A 16 5.09 7.11 -3.56
CA HIS A 16 5.57 7.38 -2.21
C HIS A 16 6.95 6.77 -1.95
N TYR A 17 7.18 5.51 -2.36
CA TYR A 17 8.48 4.86 -2.22
C TYR A 17 9.56 5.46 -3.12
N GLY A 18 9.20 5.95 -4.31
CA GLY A 18 10.12 6.67 -5.19
C GLY A 18 10.62 7.98 -4.56
N TYR A 19 9.71 8.72 -3.91
CA TYR A 19 10.07 10.00 -3.27
C TYR A 19 10.76 9.80 -1.92
N TYR A 20 10.15 9.02 -1.02
CA TYR A 20 10.59 8.88 0.37
C TYR A 20 11.49 7.66 0.63
N GLY A 21 11.78 6.83 -0.38
CA GLY A 21 12.63 5.64 -0.27
C GLY A 21 14.11 5.95 -0.04
N ARG A 22 14.45 6.65 1.04
CA ARG A 22 15.81 6.98 1.48
C ARG A 22 16.30 5.97 2.52
N PRO A 23 17.63 5.84 2.70
CA PRO A 23 18.20 5.06 3.80
C PRO A 23 17.64 5.56 5.15
N HIS A 24 17.47 4.65 6.11
CA HIS A 24 16.89 4.90 7.44
C HIS A 24 15.39 5.31 7.48
N ASN A 25 14.72 5.51 6.33
CA ASN A 25 13.30 5.87 6.30
C ASN A 25 12.33 4.67 6.24
N TYR A 26 12.85 3.43 6.27
CA TYR A 26 12.02 2.23 6.18
C TYR A 26 10.86 2.16 7.19
N PRO A 27 11.03 2.54 8.48
CA PRO A 27 9.92 2.53 9.44
C PRO A 27 8.73 3.39 9.00
N ALA A 28 8.97 4.58 8.45
CA ALA A 28 7.93 5.46 7.96
C ALA A 28 7.23 4.89 6.71
N LEU A 29 8.00 4.32 5.78
CA LEU A 29 7.45 3.68 4.58
C LEU A 29 6.55 2.49 4.94
N ASN A 30 6.97 1.68 5.92
CA ASN A 30 6.17 0.57 6.42
C ASN A 30 4.92 1.04 7.16
N GLY A 31 5.02 2.13 7.93
CA GLY A 31 3.88 2.79 8.54
C GLY A 31 2.85 3.25 7.48
N PHE A 32 3.32 3.90 6.42
CA PHE A 32 2.47 4.34 5.31
C PHE A 32 1.80 3.16 4.59
N HIS A 33 2.54 2.09 4.31
CA HIS A 33 1.99 0.87 3.72
C HIS A 33 0.85 0.27 4.56
N ARG A 34 1.04 0.17 5.89
CA ARG A 34 -0.01 -0.29 6.82
C ARG A 34 -1.24 0.61 6.80
N GLN A 35 -1.06 1.92 6.74
CA GLN A 35 -2.17 2.87 6.65
C GLN A 35 -2.95 2.73 5.33
N MET A 36 -2.25 2.56 4.21
CA MET A 36 -2.88 2.31 2.91
C MET A 36 -3.72 1.03 2.90
N ARG A 37 -3.21 -0.06 3.50
CA ARG A 37 -3.98 -1.31 3.68
C ARG A 37 -5.26 -1.09 4.49
N ARG A 38 -5.16 -0.40 5.64
CA ARG A 38 -6.33 -0.03 6.47
C ARG A 38 -7.36 0.80 5.71
N MET A 39 -6.88 1.76 4.94
CA MET A 39 -7.74 2.64 4.14
C MET A 39 -8.46 1.84 3.06
N TRP A 40 -7.77 0.93 2.38
CA TRP A 40 -8.39 0.08 1.37
C TRP A 40 -9.46 -0.82 1.98
N LEU A 41 -9.18 -1.49 3.09
CA LEU A 41 -10.18 -2.29 3.82
C LEU A 41 -11.41 -1.46 4.20
N ARG A 42 -11.21 -0.23 4.71
CA ARG A 42 -12.31 0.69 5.03
C ARG A 42 -13.12 1.08 3.78
N CYS A 43 -12.47 1.35 2.65
CA CYS A 43 -13.15 1.63 1.38
C CYS A 43 -13.97 0.44 0.89
N LEU A 44 -13.43 -0.78 1.02
CA LEU A 44 -14.15 -2.01 0.66
C LEU A 44 -15.38 -2.21 1.54
N ARG A 45 -15.26 -2.03 2.86
CA ARG A 45 -16.39 -2.15 3.81
C ARG A 45 -17.51 -1.14 3.54
N ARG A 46 -17.16 0.08 3.10
CA ARG A 46 -18.15 1.11 2.78
C ARG A 46 -18.88 0.87 1.46
N ARG A 47 -18.23 0.23 0.48
CA ARG A 47 -18.73 0.15 -0.89
C ARG A 47 -19.79 -0.95 -1.11
N SER A 48 -19.82 -2.00 -0.28
CA SER A 48 -20.79 -3.08 -0.46
C SER A 48 -21.33 -3.62 0.85
N GLN A 49 -22.62 -3.93 0.84
CA GLN A 49 -23.32 -4.63 1.92
C GLN A 49 -22.62 -5.95 2.27
N LYS A 50 -22.16 -6.69 1.24
CA LYS A 50 -21.47 -7.98 1.38
C LYS A 50 -20.11 -7.83 2.08
N SER A 51 -19.37 -6.77 1.78
CA SER A 51 -18.05 -6.51 2.37
C SER A 51 -18.11 -5.71 3.68
N ARG A 52 -19.30 -5.31 4.17
CA ARG A 52 -19.43 -4.52 5.40
C ARG A 52 -18.75 -5.18 6.60
N ARG A 53 -18.88 -6.50 6.71
CA ARG A 53 -18.31 -7.30 7.81
C ARG A 53 -16.92 -7.87 7.48
N MET A 54 -16.32 -7.47 6.36
CA MET A 54 -15.06 -8.02 5.88
C MET A 54 -13.98 -7.91 6.96
N GLY A 55 -13.47 -9.04 7.45
CA GLY A 55 -12.40 -9.09 8.44
C GLY A 55 -11.01 -8.82 7.85
N TRP A 56 -9.99 -8.79 8.70
CA TRP A 56 -8.60 -8.75 8.23
C TRP A 56 -8.22 -10.03 7.48
N SER A 57 -8.62 -11.21 7.95
CA SER A 57 -8.33 -12.49 7.29
C SER A 57 -8.84 -12.52 5.84
N GLU A 58 -10.08 -12.13 5.60
CA GLU A 58 -10.64 -12.05 4.24
C GLU A 58 -9.92 -11.01 3.37
N PHE A 59 -9.50 -9.90 3.98
CA PHE A 59 -8.70 -8.89 3.30
C PHE A 59 -7.30 -9.41 2.92
N GLU A 60 -6.67 -10.23 3.76
CA GLU A 60 -5.42 -10.91 3.42
C GLU A 60 -5.61 -11.85 2.23
N THR A 61 -6.69 -12.63 2.18
CA THR A 61 -7.00 -13.47 1.00
C THR A 61 -7.17 -12.63 -0.28
N LEU A 62 -7.83 -11.47 -0.18
CA LEU A 62 -7.99 -10.56 -1.31
C LEU A 62 -6.65 -9.97 -1.75
N THR A 63 -5.82 -9.54 -0.80
CA THR A 63 -4.51 -8.94 -1.10
C THR A 63 -3.46 -9.98 -1.49
N ALA A 64 -3.65 -11.26 -1.21
CA ALA A 64 -2.86 -12.33 -1.79
C ALA A 64 -3.06 -12.42 -3.32
N ARG A 65 -4.29 -12.20 -3.80
CA ARG A 65 -4.60 -12.12 -5.25
C ARG A 65 -4.23 -10.77 -5.87
N PHE A 66 -4.27 -9.70 -5.08
CA PHE A 66 -3.95 -8.32 -5.50
C PHE A 66 -2.86 -7.71 -4.61
N PRO A 67 -1.61 -8.19 -4.71
CA PRO A 67 -0.54 -7.78 -3.81
C PRO A 67 -0.20 -6.31 -3.99
N LEU A 68 -0.19 -5.57 -2.88
CA LEU A 68 0.31 -4.20 -2.88
C LEU A 68 1.84 -4.18 -2.91
N PRO A 69 2.45 -3.17 -3.56
CA PRO A 69 3.90 -2.97 -3.48
C PRO A 69 4.35 -2.88 -2.03
N THR A 70 5.38 -3.64 -1.68
CA THR A 70 6.00 -3.57 -0.36
C THR A 70 6.95 -2.38 -0.27
N PRO A 71 7.15 -1.81 0.94
CA PRO A 71 8.12 -0.75 1.17
C PRO A 71 9.51 -1.15 0.68
N ARG A 72 10.14 -0.28 -0.11
CA ARG A 72 11.52 -0.47 -0.58
C ARG A 72 12.31 0.82 -0.40
N ILE A 73 13.56 0.69 0.02
CA ILE A 73 14.52 1.79 -0.03
C ILE A 73 14.99 1.87 -1.49
N THR A 74 14.63 2.96 -2.16
CA THR A 74 14.82 3.12 -3.61
C THR A 74 16.11 3.87 -3.95
N ARG A 75 16.54 4.80 -3.08
CA ARG A 75 17.74 5.62 -3.30
C ARG A 75 18.84 5.24 -2.33
N THR A 76 20.03 5.05 -2.85
CA THR A 76 21.27 5.02 -2.08
C THR A 76 21.79 6.44 -1.91
N TRP A 77 22.63 6.69 -0.89
CA TRP A 77 23.22 8.01 -0.63
C TRP A 77 23.94 8.62 -1.85
N ALA A 78 24.50 7.78 -2.72
CA ALA A 78 25.16 8.20 -3.97
C ALA A 78 24.22 8.95 -4.94
N GLN A 79 22.92 8.67 -4.92
CA GLN A 79 21.92 9.31 -5.79
C GLN A 79 21.22 10.52 -5.15
N ALA A 80 21.54 10.83 -3.89
CA ALA A 80 20.95 11.95 -3.14
C ALA A 80 21.83 13.21 -3.19
N ARG A 81 22.99 13.14 -3.85
CA ARG A 81 24.01 14.17 -3.90
C ARG A 81 24.07 14.71 -5.34
N ILE A 82 23.10 15.56 -5.67
CA ILE A 82 23.12 16.49 -6.82
C ILE A 82 22.71 17.83 -6.26
#